data_AF-A0A1I1CF42-F1
#
_entry.id   AF-A0A1I1CF42-F1
#
_cell.length_a   1.000
_cell.length_b   1.000
_cell.length_c   1.000
_cell.angle_alpha   90.00
_cell.angle_beta   90.00
_cell.angle_gamma   90.00
#
_symmetry.space_group_name_H-M   'P 1'
#
loop_
_entity.id
_entity.type
_entity.pdbx_description
1 polymer ?
#
loop_
_entity_poly.entity_id
_entity_poly.type
_entity_poly.pdbx_seq_one_letter_code
_entity_poly.pdbx_strand_id
1 'polypeptide(L)'
;MSSLFSRYGAIVCLLLAGCASPRTELAQVRALAAGGDALSAFGELSQRHVDSYQRSRPYLSAAQDARERLLDAQRRAAQADVARLAQAVRLYLQALGRLASTDAYDFQPELASAGAAIRAWPGSGIDDRHVSAYALLLQQLSRLGGAASQQARLAQLLRDGDAPLQALLAALDNLLMLYDKSGDNERDVVLGLLEMDIAYADTPPQRLLLVLAKSLQQSKSEEYRLAGLRHTLARRQLAALGREHARLAAALTTTEAPWTDHLAANAAKRP
;
A
#
# COMPACT_ATOMS: atom_id res chain seq x y z
N MET A 1 -53.05 -15.84 -41.75
CA MET A 1 -52.38 -14.53 -41.90
C MET A 1 -52.32 -13.88 -40.53
N SER A 2 -51.25 -13.38 -39.95
CA SER A 2 -49.81 -13.43 -40.22
C SER A 2 -49.18 -12.91 -38.93
N SER A 3 -48.45 -13.79 -38.23
CA SER A 3 -47.68 -13.50 -37.03
C SER A 3 -46.57 -12.48 -37.29
N LEU A 4 -46.80 -11.19 -37.02
CA LEU A 4 -45.80 -10.14 -37.29
C LEU A 4 -45.70 -8.99 -36.27
N PHE A 5 -46.33 -9.07 -35.09
CA PHE A 5 -46.27 -7.97 -34.10
C PHE A 5 -45.38 -8.23 -32.87
N SER A 6 -44.70 -9.38 -32.78
CA SER A 6 -43.94 -9.77 -31.57
C SER A 6 -42.42 -9.85 -31.78
N ARG A 7 -41.83 -8.98 -32.60
CA ARG A 7 -40.37 -8.99 -32.86
C ARG A 7 -39.65 -7.65 -32.75
N TYR A 8 -40.35 -6.53 -32.60
CA TYR A 8 -39.70 -5.21 -32.51
C TYR A 8 -39.58 -4.62 -31.10
N GLY A 9 -40.23 -5.23 -30.10
CA GLY A 9 -40.15 -4.77 -28.70
C GLY A 9 -38.86 -5.16 -27.95
N ALA A 10 -38.11 -6.16 -28.44
CA ALA A 10 -36.95 -6.71 -27.73
C ALA A 10 -35.60 -6.09 -28.15
N ILE A 11 -35.57 -5.27 -29.21
CA ILE A 11 -34.31 -4.69 -29.72
C ILE A 11 -34.00 -3.33 -29.06
N VAL A 12 -34.98 -2.66 -28.48
CA VAL A 12 -34.80 -1.33 -27.86
C VAL A 12 -34.21 -1.41 -26.44
N CYS A 13 -34.37 -2.52 -25.73
CA CYS A 13 -33.79 -2.69 -24.39
C CYS A 13 -32.28 -3.01 -24.38
N LEU A 14 -31.69 -3.43 -25.50
CA LEU A 14 -30.25 -3.72 -25.59
C LEU A 14 -29.40 -2.48 -25.94
N LEU A 15 -30.02 -1.37 -26.35
CA LEU A 15 -29.31 -0.12 -26.70
C LEU A 15 -29.18 0.86 -25.52
N LEU A 16 -29.81 0.58 -24.37
CA LEU A 16 -29.78 1.45 -23.19
C LEU A 16 -28.75 1.03 -22.12
N ALA A 17 -28.01 -0.06 -22.32
CA ALA A 17 -26.92 -0.47 -21.42
C ALA A 17 -25.62 0.35 -21.61
N GLY A 18 -25.56 1.26 -22.59
CA GLY A 18 -24.36 2.03 -22.94
C GLY A 18 -24.13 3.32 -22.13
N CYS A 19 -25.03 3.71 -21.22
CA CYS A 19 -24.94 4.98 -20.49
C CYS A 19 -24.47 4.86 -19.02
N ALA A 20 -23.99 3.69 -18.57
CA ALA A 20 -23.58 3.48 -17.17
C ALA A 20 -22.08 3.77 -16.89
N SER A 21 -21.24 3.85 -17.92
CA SER A 21 -19.78 3.69 -17.80
C SER A 21 -19.02 4.75 -16.99
N PRO A 22 -19.26 6.08 -17.13
CA PRO A 22 -18.41 7.07 -16.44
C PRO A 22 -18.74 7.20 -14.94
N ARG A 23 -19.99 6.95 -14.52
CA ARG A 23 -20.36 7.00 -13.10
C ARG A 23 -19.82 5.81 -12.32
N THR A 24 -19.72 4.64 -12.95
CA THR A 24 -19.14 3.44 -12.32
C THR A 24 -17.63 3.54 -12.15
N GLU A 25 -16.91 4.11 -13.12
CA GLU A 25 -15.45 4.30 -13.03
C GLU A 25 -15.07 5.29 -11.93
N LEU A 26 -15.76 6.43 -11.82
CA LEU A 26 -15.53 7.38 -10.74
C LEU A 26 -15.84 6.78 -9.36
N ALA A 27 -16.87 5.96 -9.25
CA ALA A 27 -17.18 5.25 -8.01
C ALA A 27 -16.06 4.27 -7.62
N GLN A 28 -15.48 3.54 -8.59
CA GLN A 28 -14.36 2.64 -8.36
C GLN A 28 -13.08 3.38 -7.96
N VAL A 29 -12.79 4.54 -8.57
CA VAL A 29 -11.66 5.39 -8.16
C VAL A 29 -11.84 5.89 -6.72
N ARG A 30 -13.05 6.28 -6.32
CA ARG A 30 -13.32 6.65 -4.91
C ARG A 30 -13.14 5.46 -3.97
N ALA A 31 -13.58 4.27 -4.37
CA ALA A 31 -13.37 3.05 -3.59
C ALA A 31 -11.89 2.71 -3.43
N LEU A 32 -11.09 2.86 -4.50
CA LEU A 32 -9.64 2.70 -4.45
C LEU A 32 -9.01 3.73 -3.50
N ALA A 33 -9.40 5.00 -3.62
CA ALA A 33 -8.90 6.08 -2.78
C ALA A 33 -9.24 5.90 -1.28
N ALA A 34 -10.35 5.21 -0.99
CA ALA A 34 -10.75 4.84 0.37
C ALA A 34 -9.92 3.68 0.96
N GLY A 35 -9.07 3.01 0.17
CA GLY A 35 -8.23 1.87 0.57
C GLY A 35 -7.10 2.18 1.57
N GLY A 36 -7.27 3.19 2.43
CA GLY A 36 -6.27 3.65 3.40
C GLY A 36 -5.90 2.61 4.48
N ASP A 37 -6.74 1.59 4.68
CA ASP A 37 -6.51 0.53 5.67
C ASP A 37 -5.17 -0.19 5.46
N ALA A 38 -4.78 -0.44 4.21
CA ALA A 38 -3.52 -1.09 3.87
C ALA A 38 -2.31 -0.27 4.35
N LEU A 39 -2.37 1.06 4.20
CA LEU A 39 -1.31 1.97 4.62
C LEU A 39 -1.31 2.20 6.14
N SER A 40 -2.47 2.08 6.80
CA SER A 40 -2.55 2.10 8.27
C SER A 40 -1.89 0.86 8.85
N ALA A 41 -2.24 -0.33 8.35
CA ALA A 41 -1.64 -1.59 8.77
C ALA A 41 -0.12 -1.60 8.52
N PHE A 42 0.33 -1.07 7.38
CA PHE A 42 1.76 -0.87 7.11
C PHE A 42 2.43 0.00 8.19
N GLY A 43 1.83 1.14 8.55
CA GLY A 43 2.36 2.04 9.57
C GLY A 43 2.51 1.37 10.95
N GLU A 44 1.52 0.60 11.36
CA GLU A 44 1.56 -0.17 12.62
C GLU A 44 2.68 -1.22 12.62
N LEU A 45 2.84 -1.96 11.52
CA LEU A 45 3.88 -2.98 11.38
C LEU A 45 5.28 -2.37 11.28
N SER A 46 5.41 -1.21 10.61
CA SER A 46 6.65 -0.42 10.57
C SER A 46 7.03 0.06 11.97
N GLN A 47 6.08 0.58 12.75
CA GLN A 47 6.35 1.00 14.13
C GLN A 47 6.74 -0.20 15.01
N ARG A 48 6.02 -1.33 14.88
CA ARG A 48 6.38 -2.57 15.56
C ARG A 48 7.81 -3.01 15.21
N HIS A 49 8.24 -2.86 13.97
CA HIS A 49 9.61 -3.17 13.55
C HIS A 49 10.64 -2.24 14.21
N VAL A 50 10.39 -0.93 14.24
CA VAL A 50 11.25 0.05 14.93
C VAL A 50 11.37 -0.25 16.43
N ASP A 51 10.30 -0.72 17.06
CA ASP A 51 10.28 -1.03 18.49
C ASP A 51 10.78 -2.45 18.82
N SER A 52 11.25 -3.21 17.83
CA SER A 52 11.69 -4.61 18.02
C SER A 52 12.81 -4.75 19.04
N TYR A 53 13.83 -3.88 19.00
CA TYR A 53 14.92 -3.91 19.97
C TYR A 53 14.43 -3.74 21.41
N GLN A 54 13.49 -2.82 21.66
CA GLN A 54 12.98 -2.60 23.01
C GLN A 54 12.22 -3.82 23.55
N ARG A 55 11.48 -4.52 22.68
CA ARG A 55 10.75 -5.75 23.05
C ARG A 55 11.66 -6.95 23.26
N SER A 56 12.72 -7.07 22.46
CA SER A 56 13.65 -8.20 22.54
C SER A 56 14.68 -8.04 23.66
N ARG A 57 15.04 -6.80 24.04
CA ARG A 57 16.12 -6.48 24.98
C ARG A 57 16.15 -7.33 26.26
N PRO A 58 15.02 -7.61 26.95
CA PRO A 58 15.05 -8.45 28.15
C PRO A 58 15.52 -9.90 27.92
N TYR A 59 15.50 -10.35 26.67
CA TYR A 59 15.79 -11.72 26.26
C TYR A 59 17.14 -11.85 25.54
N LEU A 60 17.90 -10.76 25.41
CA LEU A 60 19.18 -10.76 24.71
C LEU A 60 20.34 -11.05 25.67
N SER A 61 21.26 -11.91 25.25
CA SER A 61 22.61 -11.96 25.82
C SER A 61 23.37 -10.65 25.52
N ALA A 62 24.44 -10.37 26.27
CA ALA A 62 25.24 -9.15 26.08
C ALA A 62 25.78 -8.99 24.64
N ALA A 63 26.18 -10.09 23.99
CA ALA A 63 26.64 -10.06 22.60
C ALA A 63 25.49 -9.77 21.61
N GLN A 64 24.31 -10.34 21.84
CA GLN A 64 23.13 -10.06 21.03
C GLN A 64 22.63 -8.62 21.23
N ASP A 65 22.66 -8.09 22.46
CA ASP A 65 22.30 -6.70 22.77
C ASP A 65 23.17 -5.71 21.99
N ALA A 66 24.50 -5.90 22.03
CA ALA A 66 25.43 -5.04 21.29
C ALA A 66 25.13 -5.04 19.77
N ARG A 67 24.82 -6.21 19.20
CA ARG A 67 24.45 -6.33 17.78
C ARG A 67 23.11 -5.66 17.48
N GLU A 68 22.07 -5.93 18.28
CA GLU A 68 20.73 -5.38 18.04
C GLU A 68 20.67 -3.87 18.22
N ARG A 69 21.52 -3.27 19.07
CA ARG A 69 21.65 -1.82 19.18
C ARG A 69 22.13 -1.17 17.89
N LEU A 70 23.06 -1.80 17.18
CA LEU A 70 23.54 -1.30 15.88
C LEU A 70 22.42 -1.39 14.83
N LEU A 71 21.66 -2.47 14.82
CA LEU A 71 20.53 -2.65 13.92
C LEU A 71 19.38 -1.68 14.25
N ASP A 72 19.11 -1.42 15.53
CA ASP A 72 18.11 -0.43 15.98
C ASP A 72 18.44 0.98 15.49
N ALA A 73 19.71 1.38 15.58
CA ALA A 73 20.16 2.66 15.04
C ALA A 73 19.89 2.77 13.53
N GLN A 74 20.14 1.69 12.77
CA GLN A 74 19.84 1.66 11.33
C GLN A 74 18.32 1.72 11.05
N ARG A 75 17.52 0.93 11.77
CA ARG A 75 16.04 0.94 11.67
C ARG A 75 15.49 2.35 11.90
N ARG A 76 15.92 3.01 12.97
CA ARG A 76 15.49 4.39 13.30
C ARG A 76 15.97 5.41 12.28
N ALA A 77 17.19 5.29 11.77
CA ALA A 77 17.73 6.21 10.77
C ALA A 77 16.95 6.15 9.43
N ALA A 78 16.42 4.97 9.08
CA ALA A 78 15.61 4.76 7.87
C ALA A 78 14.14 5.17 8.02
N GLN A 79 13.64 5.30 9.25
CA GLN A 79 12.20 5.42 9.51
C GLN A 79 11.56 6.66 8.86
N ALA A 80 12.27 7.79 8.80
CA ALA A 80 11.76 8.99 8.16
C ALA A 80 11.56 8.79 6.64
N ASP A 81 12.47 8.09 5.98
CA ASP A 81 12.40 7.80 4.54
C ASP A 81 11.29 6.77 4.25
N VAL A 82 11.13 5.76 5.12
CA VAL A 82 10.03 4.79 5.04
C VAL A 82 8.66 5.46 5.20
N ALA A 83 8.52 6.35 6.19
CA ALA A 83 7.27 7.06 6.42
C ALA A 83 6.89 7.94 5.21
N ARG A 84 7.88 8.55 4.56
CA ARG A 84 7.68 9.34 3.33
C ARG A 84 7.18 8.49 2.17
N LEU A 85 7.69 7.26 1.98
CA LEU A 85 7.18 6.34 0.96
C LEU A 85 5.68 6.07 1.13
N ALA A 86 5.26 5.69 2.33
CA ALA A 86 3.85 5.45 2.64
C ALA A 86 3.00 6.73 2.49
N GLN A 87 3.56 7.88 2.86
CA GLN A 87 2.88 9.17 2.70
C GLN A 87 2.68 9.55 1.23
N ALA A 88 3.67 9.32 0.36
CA ALA A 88 3.53 9.60 -1.07
C ALA A 88 2.40 8.77 -1.71
N VAL A 89 2.30 7.48 -1.36
CA VAL A 89 1.18 6.61 -1.78
C VAL A 89 -0.15 7.15 -1.24
N ARG A 90 -0.20 7.57 0.02
CA ARG A 90 -1.40 8.14 0.63
C ARG A 90 -1.86 9.41 -0.09
N LEU A 91 -0.95 10.34 -0.35
CA LEU A 91 -1.24 11.58 -1.07
C LEU A 91 -1.74 11.30 -2.48
N TYR A 92 -1.14 10.34 -3.16
CA TYR A 92 -1.58 9.92 -4.48
C TYR A 92 -3.03 9.40 -4.49
N LEU A 93 -3.37 8.50 -3.56
CA LEU A 93 -4.73 7.97 -3.44
C LEU A 93 -5.74 9.06 -3.06
N GLN A 94 -5.35 9.98 -2.16
CA GLN A 94 -6.18 11.13 -1.82
C GLN A 94 -6.42 12.02 -3.03
N ALA A 95 -5.40 12.27 -3.86
CA ALA A 95 -5.55 13.05 -5.08
C ALA A 95 -6.54 12.41 -6.06
N LEU A 96 -6.45 11.09 -6.26
CA LEU A 96 -7.44 10.34 -7.04
C LEU A 96 -8.86 10.48 -6.48
N GLY A 97 -9.03 10.32 -5.16
CA GLY A 97 -10.35 10.42 -4.52
C GLY A 97 -10.98 11.80 -4.66
N ARG A 98 -10.19 12.87 -4.54
CA ARG A 98 -10.63 14.25 -4.74
C ARG A 98 -10.99 14.54 -6.19
N LEU A 99 -10.13 14.14 -7.12
CA LEU A 99 -10.40 14.23 -8.56
C LEU A 99 -11.61 13.39 -8.98
N ALA A 100 -12.01 12.37 -8.23
CA ALA A 100 -13.23 11.64 -8.49
C ALA A 100 -14.48 12.27 -7.84
N SER A 101 -14.33 13.23 -6.92
CA SER A 101 -15.41 13.77 -6.07
C SER A 101 -15.80 15.22 -6.40
N THR A 102 -15.42 15.76 -7.56
CA THR A 102 -15.73 17.15 -8.00
C THR A 102 -15.14 18.26 -7.13
N ASP A 103 -14.19 17.95 -6.23
CA ASP A 103 -13.51 18.95 -5.41
C ASP A 103 -12.29 19.51 -6.14
N ALA A 104 -12.25 20.84 -6.34
CA ALA A 104 -11.01 21.53 -6.67
C ALA A 104 -10.19 21.66 -5.37
N TYR A 105 -9.04 21.01 -5.31
CA TYR A 105 -8.16 21.03 -4.14
C TYR A 105 -6.75 21.39 -4.54
N ASP A 106 -6.14 22.31 -3.79
CA ASP A 106 -4.73 22.65 -3.92
C ASP A 106 -3.90 21.69 -3.06
N PHE A 107 -3.12 20.81 -3.70
CA PHE A 107 -2.26 19.84 -3.03
C PHE A 107 -0.89 20.40 -2.64
N GLN A 108 -0.59 21.66 -2.97
CA GLN A 108 0.72 22.26 -2.68
C GLN A 108 1.15 22.20 -1.20
N PRO A 109 0.29 22.45 -0.19
CA PRO A 109 0.73 22.41 1.20
C PRO A 109 1.13 21.00 1.66
N GLU A 110 0.36 19.97 1.29
CA GLU A 110 0.71 18.59 1.62
C GLU A 110 1.92 18.12 0.83
N LEU A 111 2.05 18.54 -0.42
CA LEU A 111 3.18 18.20 -1.26
C LEU A 111 4.48 18.85 -0.76
N ALA A 112 4.42 20.06 -0.22
CA ALA A 112 5.57 20.71 0.41
C ALA A 112 6.10 19.88 1.59
N SER A 113 5.21 19.29 2.39
CA SER A 113 5.61 18.40 3.50
C SER A 113 6.23 17.08 3.03
N ALA A 114 5.81 16.58 1.87
CA ALA A 114 6.33 15.38 1.23
C ALA A 114 7.52 15.64 0.30
N GLY A 115 7.82 16.88 -0.08
CA GLY A 115 8.83 17.21 -1.09
C GLY A 115 10.28 16.91 -0.69
N ALA A 116 10.52 16.51 0.56
CA ALA A 116 11.84 16.13 1.03
C ALA A 116 12.33 14.84 0.35
N ALA A 117 13.57 14.87 -0.16
CA ALA A 117 14.20 13.72 -0.79
C ALA A 117 14.33 12.54 0.19
N ILE A 118 14.21 11.31 -0.33
CA ILE A 118 14.48 10.09 0.42
C ILE A 118 15.82 9.49 0.00
N ARG A 119 16.40 8.68 0.89
CA ARG A 119 17.65 7.94 0.62
C ARG A 119 17.37 6.51 0.21
N ALA A 120 18.29 5.93 -0.57
CA ALA A 120 18.36 4.50 -0.75
C ALA A 120 18.86 3.82 0.55
N TRP A 121 18.33 2.63 0.81
CA TRP A 121 18.67 1.78 1.95
C TRP A 121 18.88 0.35 1.43
N PRO A 122 20.07 0.02 0.89
CA PRO A 122 20.30 -1.27 0.21
C PRO A 122 20.01 -2.49 1.09
N GLY A 123 20.24 -2.38 2.41
CA GLY A 123 19.95 -3.43 3.38
C GLY A 123 18.47 -3.63 3.70
N SER A 124 17.59 -2.69 3.34
CA SER A 124 16.13 -2.79 3.55
C SER A 124 15.33 -3.04 2.27
N GLY A 125 15.99 -3.05 1.11
CA GLY A 125 15.34 -3.22 -0.19
C GLY A 125 14.80 -1.93 -0.81
N ILE A 126 15.10 -0.75 -0.23
CA ILE A 126 14.88 0.54 -0.87
C ILE A 126 16.12 0.88 -1.70
N ASP A 127 15.97 1.03 -3.01
CA ASP A 127 17.06 1.29 -3.95
C ASP A 127 16.76 2.57 -4.76
N ASP A 128 17.65 2.90 -5.69
CA ASP A 128 17.52 4.10 -6.52
C ASP A 128 16.27 4.09 -7.42
N ARG A 129 15.74 2.90 -7.76
CA ARG A 129 14.47 2.78 -8.49
C ARG A 129 13.33 3.28 -7.62
N HIS A 130 13.29 2.90 -6.34
CA HIS A 130 12.27 3.37 -5.40
C HIS A 130 12.39 4.87 -5.11
N VAL A 131 13.62 5.39 -4.99
CA VAL A 131 13.88 6.83 -4.83
C VAL A 131 13.39 7.61 -6.05
N SER A 132 13.65 7.10 -7.26
CA SER A 132 13.20 7.72 -8.51
C SER A 132 11.67 7.68 -8.63
N ALA A 133 11.04 6.54 -8.32
CA ALA A 133 9.59 6.39 -8.34
C ALA A 133 8.91 7.36 -7.36
N TYR A 134 9.50 7.56 -6.17
CA TYR A 134 9.02 8.55 -5.21
C TYR A 134 9.02 9.96 -5.81
N ALA A 135 10.15 10.39 -6.38
CA ALA A 135 10.27 11.70 -7.00
C ALA A 135 9.28 11.89 -8.17
N LEU A 136 9.16 10.88 -9.04
CA LEU A 136 8.22 10.91 -10.16
C LEU A 136 6.77 11.01 -9.69
N LEU A 137 6.37 10.27 -8.65
CA LEU A 137 5.01 10.32 -8.14
C LEU A 137 4.67 11.72 -7.59
N LEU A 138 5.57 12.33 -6.81
CA LEU A 138 5.39 13.70 -6.31
C LEU A 138 5.36 14.73 -7.45
N GLN A 139 6.17 14.52 -8.50
CA GLN A 139 6.16 15.36 -9.69
C GLN A 139 4.83 15.28 -10.45
N GLN A 140 4.16 14.13 -10.49
CA GLN A 140 2.83 14.04 -11.08
C GLN A 140 1.80 14.82 -10.25
N LEU A 141 1.90 14.75 -8.92
CA LEU A 141 1.00 15.48 -8.03
C LEU A 141 1.17 17.01 -8.14
N SER A 142 2.41 17.51 -8.31
CA SER A 142 2.64 18.95 -8.46
C SER A 142 2.01 19.53 -9.73
N ARG A 143 1.77 18.70 -10.74
CA ARG A 143 1.23 19.08 -12.06
C ARG A 143 -0.30 19.05 -12.14
N LEU A 144 -0.99 18.72 -11.06
CA LEU A 144 -2.46 18.62 -11.05
C LEU A 144 -3.20 19.97 -11.24
N GLY A 145 -2.47 21.09 -11.26
CA GLY A 145 -3.00 22.40 -11.63
C GLY A 145 -3.26 22.58 -13.14
N GLY A 146 -4.06 23.58 -13.52
CA GLY A 146 -4.28 23.98 -14.92
C GLY A 146 -5.71 23.81 -15.44
N ALA A 147 -5.90 24.13 -16.73
CA ALA A 147 -7.20 24.30 -17.40
C ALA A 147 -7.80 23.00 -18.00
N ALA A 148 -7.19 21.84 -17.77
CA ALA A 148 -7.71 20.57 -18.27
C ALA A 148 -9.01 20.16 -17.55
N SER A 149 -9.87 19.41 -18.25
CA SER A 149 -11.07 18.83 -17.63
C SER A 149 -10.68 17.87 -16.51
N GLN A 150 -11.54 17.75 -15.50
CA GLN A 150 -11.33 16.86 -14.36
C GLN A 150 -11.10 15.40 -14.78
N GLN A 151 -11.85 14.93 -15.77
CA GLN A 151 -11.76 13.56 -16.27
C GLN A 151 -10.44 13.32 -17.03
N ALA A 152 -9.98 14.29 -17.81
CA ALA A 152 -8.66 14.22 -18.46
C ALA A 152 -7.52 14.19 -17.44
N ARG A 153 -7.61 15.01 -16.37
CA ARG A 153 -6.63 14.98 -15.27
C ARG A 153 -6.62 13.65 -14.53
N LEU A 154 -7.80 13.08 -14.26
CA LEU A 154 -7.91 11.78 -13.60
C LEU A 154 -7.30 10.67 -14.47
N ALA A 155 -7.66 10.62 -15.75
CA ALA A 155 -7.12 9.63 -16.68
C ALA A 155 -5.59 9.76 -16.83
N GLN A 156 -5.09 11.00 -16.92
CA GLN A 156 -3.66 11.26 -16.95
C GLN A 156 -2.95 10.83 -15.66
N LEU A 157 -3.48 11.19 -14.48
CA LEU A 157 -2.86 10.83 -13.20
C LEU A 157 -2.81 9.31 -12.97
N LEU A 158 -3.85 8.58 -13.40
CA LEU A 158 -3.88 7.12 -13.33
C LEU A 158 -2.87 6.48 -14.29
N ARG A 159 -2.75 6.99 -15.52
CA ARG A 159 -1.77 6.51 -16.50
C ARG A 159 -0.33 6.78 -16.08
N ASP A 160 -0.02 8.05 -15.85
CA ASP A 160 1.34 8.52 -15.59
C ASP A 160 1.82 8.11 -14.19
N GLY A 161 0.87 7.90 -13.27
CA GLY A 161 1.12 7.48 -11.90
C GLY A 161 1.26 5.97 -11.70
N ASP A 162 0.84 5.13 -12.65
CA ASP A 162 0.83 3.67 -12.44
C ASP A 162 2.23 3.11 -12.17
N ALA A 163 3.19 3.29 -13.08
CA ALA A 163 4.53 2.73 -12.89
C ALA A 163 5.23 3.23 -11.60
N PRO A 164 5.23 4.54 -11.27
CA PRO A 164 5.76 5.01 -9.99
C PRO A 164 5.02 4.43 -8.78
N LEU A 165 3.68 4.37 -8.80
CA LEU A 165 2.90 3.79 -7.71
C LEU A 165 3.23 2.31 -7.50
N GLN A 166 3.26 1.50 -8.57
CA GLN A 166 3.59 0.08 -8.47
C GLN A 166 4.98 -0.14 -7.85
N ALA A 167 5.95 0.70 -8.23
CA ALA A 167 7.29 0.65 -7.64
C ALA A 167 7.28 0.99 -6.15
N LEU A 168 6.49 1.98 -5.71
CA LEU A 168 6.36 2.29 -4.28
C LEU A 168 5.63 1.19 -3.51
N LEU A 169 4.56 0.61 -4.05
CA LEU A 169 3.85 -0.51 -3.42
C LEU A 169 4.75 -1.74 -3.30
N ALA A 170 5.59 -2.01 -4.30
CA ALA A 170 6.60 -3.06 -4.23
C ALA A 170 7.65 -2.78 -3.13
N ALA A 171 8.09 -1.54 -2.96
CA ALA A 171 8.97 -1.15 -1.86
C ALA A 171 8.31 -1.40 -0.49
N LEU A 172 7.04 -1.04 -0.33
CA LEU A 172 6.29 -1.31 0.90
C LEU A 172 6.12 -2.82 1.17
N ASP A 173 5.86 -3.64 0.14
CA ASP A 173 5.81 -5.10 0.30
C ASP A 173 7.15 -5.70 0.73
N ASN A 174 8.25 -5.24 0.11
CA ASN A 174 9.61 -5.67 0.47
C ASN A 174 9.94 -5.32 1.93
N LEU A 175 9.56 -4.11 2.37
CA LEU A 175 9.70 -3.70 3.76
C LEU A 175 8.86 -4.58 4.70
N LEU A 176 7.62 -4.91 4.34
CA LEU A 176 6.81 -5.83 5.14
C LEU A 176 7.44 -7.22 5.24
N MET A 177 8.07 -7.72 4.18
CA MET A 177 8.79 -9.00 4.20
C MET A 177 10.02 -8.94 5.12
N LEU A 178 10.76 -7.83 5.08
CA LEU A 178 11.88 -7.58 6.00
C LEU A 178 11.40 -7.54 7.46
N TYR A 179 10.30 -6.85 7.72
CA TYR A 179 9.74 -6.71 9.07
C TYR A 179 9.24 -8.05 9.61
N ASP A 180 8.59 -8.86 8.78
CA ASP A 180 8.13 -10.21 9.13
C ASP A 180 9.31 -11.11 9.50
N LYS A 181 10.36 -11.12 8.66
CA LYS A 181 11.61 -11.85 8.95
C LYS A 181 12.31 -11.36 10.22
N SER A 182 12.32 -10.06 10.46
CA SER A 182 12.84 -9.49 11.72
C SER A 182 11.99 -9.93 12.92
N GLY A 183 10.68 -10.05 12.73
CA GLY A 183 9.74 -10.55 13.73
C GLY A 183 9.91 -12.04 14.03
N ASP A 184 10.20 -12.85 13.01
CA ASP A 184 10.56 -14.27 13.19
C ASP A 184 11.86 -14.40 14.00
N ASN A 185 12.88 -13.60 13.70
CA ASN A 185 14.12 -13.60 14.48
C ASN A 185 13.87 -13.19 15.94
N GLU A 186 13.02 -12.17 16.17
CA GLU A 186 12.61 -11.76 17.52
C GLU A 186 11.88 -12.89 18.25
N ARG A 187 10.93 -13.55 17.58
CA ARG A 187 10.19 -14.70 18.12
C ARG A 187 11.15 -15.80 18.55
N ASP A 188 12.08 -16.19 17.69
CA ASP A 188 12.96 -17.32 17.94
C ASP A 188 13.90 -17.05 19.13
N VAL A 189 14.37 -15.80 19.28
CA VAL A 189 15.13 -15.37 20.46
C VAL A 189 14.28 -15.43 21.73
N VAL A 190 13.09 -14.82 21.71
CA VAL A 190 12.24 -14.69 22.90
C VAL A 190 11.69 -16.04 23.35
N LEU A 191 11.10 -16.82 22.44
CA LEU A 191 10.54 -18.12 22.75
C LEU A 191 11.63 -19.15 23.05
N GLY A 192 12.77 -19.09 22.37
CA GLY A 192 13.90 -19.98 22.61
C GLY A 192 14.49 -19.79 24.01
N LEU A 193 14.65 -18.54 24.48
CA LEU A 193 15.09 -18.29 25.85
C LEU A 193 14.08 -18.80 26.88
N LEU A 194 12.79 -18.50 26.69
CA LEU A 194 11.75 -18.97 27.60
C LEU A 194 11.67 -20.49 27.66
N GLU A 195 11.77 -21.17 26.52
CA GLU A 195 11.78 -22.64 26.44
C GLU A 195 12.96 -23.24 27.21
N MET A 196 14.16 -22.68 27.00
CA MET A 196 15.36 -23.09 27.72
C MET A 196 15.20 -22.88 29.24
N ASP A 197 14.83 -21.68 29.69
CA ASP A 197 14.73 -21.36 31.12
C ASP A 197 13.63 -22.17 31.83
N ILE A 198 12.52 -22.44 31.15
CA ILE A 198 11.44 -23.30 31.66
C ILE A 198 11.93 -24.74 31.83
N ALA A 199 12.73 -25.26 30.90
CA ALA A 199 13.22 -26.62 30.93
C ALA A 199 14.20 -26.90 32.09
N TYR A 200 14.87 -25.88 32.62
CA TYR A 200 15.83 -26.01 33.73
C TYR A 200 15.29 -25.56 35.10
N ALA A 201 13.99 -25.20 35.18
CA ALA A 201 13.35 -24.74 36.42
C ALA A 201 12.78 -25.91 37.26
N ASP A 202 13.65 -26.65 37.96
CA ASP A 202 13.29 -27.91 38.62
C ASP A 202 13.11 -27.86 40.15
N THR A 203 13.19 -26.68 40.79
CA THR A 203 13.13 -26.61 42.27
C THR A 203 11.74 -26.23 42.83
N PRO A 204 11.31 -26.79 43.99
CA PRO A 204 10.02 -26.48 44.62
C PRO A 204 9.67 -24.98 44.79
N PRO A 205 10.59 -24.07 45.20
CA PRO A 205 10.28 -22.64 45.32
C PRO A 205 10.00 -21.97 43.96
N GLN A 206 10.32 -22.60 42.83
CA GLN A 206 10.14 -22.03 41.50
C GLN A 206 8.79 -22.39 40.85
N ARG A 207 7.91 -23.16 41.51
CA ARG A 207 6.63 -23.58 40.91
C ARG A 207 5.77 -22.41 40.41
N LEU A 208 5.66 -21.32 41.17
CA LEU A 208 4.90 -20.14 40.73
C LEU A 208 5.60 -19.43 39.57
N LEU A 209 6.93 -19.32 39.61
CA LEU A 209 7.73 -18.75 38.53
C LEU A 209 7.60 -19.57 37.23
N LEU A 210 7.58 -20.89 37.34
CA LEU A 210 7.36 -21.81 36.23
C LEU A 210 5.96 -21.62 35.60
N VAL A 211 4.92 -21.45 36.41
CA VAL A 211 3.56 -21.17 35.92
C VAL A 211 3.52 -19.81 35.21
N LEU A 212 4.12 -18.78 35.80
CA LEU A 212 4.20 -17.45 35.18
C LEU A 212 4.99 -17.48 33.86
N ALA A 213 6.12 -18.19 33.82
CA ALA A 213 6.93 -18.35 32.62
C ALA A 213 6.15 -19.05 31.49
N LYS A 214 5.42 -20.13 31.80
CA LYS A 214 4.54 -20.81 30.83
C LYS A 214 3.42 -19.90 30.33
N SER A 215 2.80 -19.13 31.21
CA SER A 215 1.77 -18.15 30.81
C SER A 215 2.34 -17.06 29.90
N LEU A 216 3.56 -16.58 30.19
CA LEU A 216 4.26 -15.61 29.37
C LEU A 216 4.62 -16.20 28.00
N GLN A 217 5.14 -17.43 27.95
CA GLN A 217 5.47 -18.14 26.71
C GLN A 217 4.23 -18.31 25.82
N GLN A 218 3.09 -18.71 26.40
CA GLN A 218 1.83 -18.82 25.66
C GLN A 218 1.36 -17.46 25.12
N SER A 219 1.39 -16.42 25.97
CA SER A 219 1.04 -15.05 25.56
C SER A 219 1.92 -14.56 24.41
N LYS A 220 3.24 -14.77 24.49
CA LYS A 220 4.19 -14.40 23.43
C LYS A 220 3.98 -15.19 22.15
N SER A 221 3.69 -16.49 22.25
CA SER A 221 3.40 -17.33 21.08
C SER A 221 2.20 -16.82 20.31
N GLU A 222 1.11 -16.46 21.00
CA GLU A 222 -0.07 -15.85 20.36
C GLU A 222 0.23 -14.46 19.80
N GLU A 223 1.02 -13.63 20.49
CA GLU A 223 1.44 -12.31 20.01
C GLU A 223 2.16 -12.42 18.65
N TYR A 224 3.15 -13.32 18.54
CA TYR A 224 3.91 -13.52 17.31
C TYR A 224 3.06 -14.14 16.20
N ARG A 225 2.17 -15.09 16.53
CA ARG A 225 1.22 -15.67 15.58
C ARG A 225 0.31 -14.61 14.96
N LEU A 226 -0.27 -13.73 15.80
CA LEU A 226 -1.13 -12.64 15.34
C LEU A 226 -0.35 -11.61 14.51
N ALA A 227 0.90 -11.31 14.88
CA ALA A 227 1.76 -10.43 14.10
C ALA A 227 2.01 -10.97 12.67
N GLY A 228 2.35 -12.25 12.53
CA GLY A 228 2.56 -12.88 11.20
C GLY A 228 1.29 -12.88 10.34
N LEU A 229 0.11 -13.09 10.95
CA LEU A 229 -1.17 -12.96 10.24
C LEU A 229 -1.42 -11.53 9.75
N ARG A 230 -1.09 -10.51 10.56
CA ARG A 230 -1.19 -9.10 10.17
C ARG A 230 -0.24 -8.76 9.02
N HIS A 231 1.00 -9.26 9.03
CA HIS A 231 1.92 -9.12 7.89
C HIS A 231 1.31 -9.71 6.61
N THR A 232 0.80 -10.94 6.68
CA THR A 232 0.16 -11.60 5.54
C THR A 232 -1.03 -10.80 5.00
N LEU A 233 -1.89 -10.28 5.88
CA LEU A 233 -3.04 -9.48 5.50
C LEU A 233 -2.63 -8.16 4.84
N ALA A 234 -1.71 -7.41 5.45
CA ALA A 234 -1.25 -6.12 4.95
C ALA A 234 -0.63 -6.25 3.54
N ARG A 235 0.19 -7.29 3.32
CA ARG A 235 0.76 -7.59 1.99
C ARG A 235 -0.30 -7.89 0.94
N ARG A 236 -1.31 -8.69 1.29
CA ARG A 236 -2.45 -8.98 0.40
C ARG A 236 -3.23 -7.72 0.05
N GLN A 237 -3.44 -6.83 1.01
CA GLN A 237 -4.14 -5.56 0.80
C GLN A 237 -3.34 -4.62 -0.10
N LEU A 238 -2.02 -4.47 0.10
CA LEU A 238 -1.16 -3.68 -0.80
C LEU A 238 -1.17 -4.24 -2.23
N ALA A 239 -1.09 -5.58 -2.38
CA ALA A 239 -1.16 -6.22 -3.68
C ALA A 239 -2.53 -6.04 -4.35
N ALA A 240 -3.62 -6.07 -3.59
CA ALA A 240 -4.96 -5.79 -4.10
C ALA A 240 -5.09 -4.34 -4.58
N LEU A 241 -4.56 -3.39 -3.79
CA LEU A 241 -4.53 -1.97 -4.14
C LEU A 241 -3.78 -1.73 -5.46
N GLY A 242 -2.59 -2.33 -5.62
CA GLY A 242 -1.83 -2.23 -6.87
C GLY A 242 -2.56 -2.81 -8.08
N ARG A 243 -3.23 -3.96 -7.93
CA ARG A 243 -4.03 -4.58 -9.00
C ARG A 243 -5.23 -3.74 -9.40
N GLU A 244 -6.00 -3.24 -8.44
CA GLU A 244 -7.18 -2.40 -8.73
C GLU A 244 -6.75 -1.08 -9.38
N HIS A 245 -5.64 -0.48 -8.94
CA HIS A 245 -5.07 0.68 -9.61
C HIS A 245 -4.73 0.40 -11.07
N ALA A 246 -3.92 -0.64 -11.34
CA ALA A 246 -3.50 -0.99 -12.70
C ALA A 246 -4.70 -1.28 -13.62
N ARG A 247 -5.74 -1.93 -13.07
CA ARG A 247 -7.00 -2.17 -13.78
C ARG A 247 -7.70 -0.86 -14.17
N LEU A 248 -7.79 0.10 -13.25
CA LEU A 248 -8.41 1.41 -13.52
C LEU A 248 -7.61 2.24 -14.51
N ALA A 249 -6.27 2.23 -14.38
CA ALA A 249 -5.38 2.87 -15.34
C ALA A 249 -5.57 2.30 -16.76
N ALA A 250 -5.63 0.97 -16.89
CA ALA A 250 -5.88 0.31 -18.17
C ALA A 250 -7.29 0.63 -18.72
N ALA A 251 -8.33 0.57 -17.90
CA ALA A 251 -9.70 0.83 -18.35
C ALA A 251 -9.86 2.24 -18.94
N LEU A 252 -9.37 3.27 -18.24
CA LEU A 252 -9.52 4.67 -18.67
C LEU A 252 -8.65 5.03 -19.87
N THR A 253 -7.58 4.27 -20.16
CA THR A 253 -6.82 4.43 -21.42
C THR A 253 -7.63 4.00 -22.65
N THR A 254 -8.43 2.94 -22.52
CA THR A 254 -9.21 2.40 -23.64
C THR A 254 -10.42 3.25 -23.99
N THR A 255 -10.99 3.96 -23.01
CA THR A 255 -12.18 4.80 -23.20
C THR A 255 -11.88 6.13 -23.92
N GLU A 256 -10.62 6.58 -23.98
CA GLU A 256 -10.21 7.75 -24.79
C GLU A 256 -10.10 7.43 -26.30
N ALA A 257 -9.92 6.16 -26.68
CA ALA A 257 -9.70 5.72 -28.06
C ALA A 257 -10.87 5.96 -29.07
N PRO A 258 -12.17 6.03 -28.70
CA PRO A 258 -13.23 6.16 -29.72
C PRO A 258 -13.32 7.55 -30.35
N TRP A 259 -12.74 8.60 -29.73
CA TRP A 259 -12.98 9.98 -30.16
C TRP A 259 -12.09 10.43 -31.31
N THR A 260 -10.89 9.86 -31.46
CA THR A 260 -9.95 10.20 -32.54
C THR A 260 -10.40 9.62 -33.89
N ASP A 261 -11.03 8.43 -33.88
CA ASP A 261 -11.47 7.79 -35.12
C ASP A 261 -12.74 8.44 -35.71
N HIS A 262 -13.63 8.96 -34.87
CA HIS A 262 -14.83 9.67 -35.35
C HIS A 262 -14.52 11.05 -35.97
N LEU A 263 -13.46 11.73 -35.54
CA LEU A 263 -13.02 12.99 -36.14
C LEU A 263 -12.25 12.77 -37.45
N ALA A 264 -11.43 11.72 -37.54
CA ALA A 264 -10.77 11.33 -38.78
C ALA A 264 -11.77 10.84 -39.86
N ALA A 265 -12.79 10.06 -39.46
CA ALA A 265 -13.83 9.58 -40.37
C ALA A 265 -14.77 10.69 -40.88
N ASN A 266 -14.95 11.78 -40.11
CA ASN A 266 -15.73 12.94 -40.55
C ASN A 266 -14.93 13.95 -41.39
N ALA A 267 -13.60 13.97 -41.26
CA ALA A 267 -12.73 14.78 -42.14
C ALA A 267 -12.63 14.19 -43.55
N ALA A 268 -12.70 12.86 -43.69
CA ALA A 268 -12.68 12.17 -44.99
C ALA A 268 -14.02 12.19 -45.76
N LYS A 269 -15.08 12.79 -45.19
CA LYS A 269 -16.44 12.85 -45.77
C LYS A 269 -16.90 14.23 -46.22
N ARG A 270 -16.02 15.24 -46.19
CA ARG A 270 -16.33 16.57 -46.74
C ARG A 270 -15.80 16.66 -48.18
N PRO A 271 -16.66 16.82 -49.21
CA PRO A 271 -16.24 17.15 -50.56
C PRO A 271 -15.66 18.57 -50.64
#